data_AF-A0A7C3NBI9-F1
#
_entry.id   AF-A0A7C3NBI9-F1
#
_cell.length_a   1.000
_cell.length_b   1.000
_cell.length_c   1.000
_cell.angle_alpha   90.00
_cell.angle_beta   90.00
_cell.angle_gamma   90.00
#
_symmetry.space_group_name_H-M   'P 1'
#
loop_
_entity.id
_entity.type
_entity.pdbx_description
1 polymer ?
#
loop_
_entity_poly.entity_id
_entity_poly.type
_entity_poly.pdbx_seq_one_letter_code
_entity_poly.pdbx_strand_id
1 'polypeptide(L)' 'MSGDTRKPGSDPGRLELVRNGSWLVCLEPDCQRKYPIKEEIPVMLIDEGDKWADVAIEDLPETSKLI' A
#
# COMPACT_ATOMS: atom_id res chain seq x y z
N MET A 1 16.76 -10.07 -15.62
CA MET A 1 15.70 -9.28 -16.29
C MET A 1 14.43 -9.48 -15.47
N SER A 2 13.72 -8.40 -15.14
CA SER A 2 12.37 -8.55 -14.56
C SER A 2 11.45 -9.28 -15.54
N GLY A 3 10.45 -10.01 -15.04
CA GLY A 3 9.55 -10.81 -15.87
C GLY A 3 8.65 -9.98 -16.78
N ASP A 4 8.07 -10.63 -17.79
CA ASP A 4 7.28 -10.00 -18.87
C ASP A 4 6.02 -9.25 -18.38
N THR A 5 5.61 -9.46 -17.12
CA THR A 5 4.45 -8.81 -16.49
C THR A 5 4.78 -7.52 -15.73
N ARG A 6 6.05 -7.10 -15.68
CA ARG A 6 6.45 -5.85 -15.01
C ARG A 6 5.98 -4.64 -15.83
N LYS A 7 5.34 -3.68 -15.17
CA LYS A 7 5.01 -2.39 -15.79
C LYS A 7 6.27 -1.63 -16.22
N PRO A 8 6.26 -0.91 -17.35
CA PRO A 8 7.40 -0.11 -17.79
C PRO A 8 7.63 1.10 -16.87
N GLY A 9 8.86 1.61 -16.84
CA GLY A 9 9.23 2.80 -16.05
C GLY A 9 10.53 2.62 -15.26
N SER A 10 11.01 3.71 -14.66
CA SER A 10 12.26 3.69 -13.88
C SER A 10 12.12 2.93 -12.56
N ASP A 11 10.96 3.04 -11.90
CA ASP A 11 10.70 2.42 -10.59
C ASP A 11 9.23 1.96 -10.40
N PRO A 12 8.74 1.04 -11.25
CA PRO A 12 7.40 0.46 -11.13
C PRO A 12 7.28 -0.41 -9.87
N GLY A 13 6.11 -0.34 -9.23
CA GLY A 13 5.82 -1.04 -7.98
C GLY A 13 6.35 -0.35 -6.71
N ARG A 14 6.86 0.89 -6.81
CA ARG A 14 7.30 1.66 -5.66
C ARG A 14 6.15 1.91 -4.68
N LEU A 15 6.41 1.64 -3.40
CA LEU A 15 5.50 1.96 -2.29
C LEU A 15 6.08 3.10 -1.45
N GLU A 16 5.20 3.91 -0.88
CA GLU A 16 5.55 4.97 0.08
C GLU A 16 5.09 4.61 1.48
N LEU A 17 5.98 4.82 2.45
CA LEU A 17 5.67 4.66 3.86
C LEU A 17 5.05 5.95 4.40
N VAL A 18 3.79 5.89 4.81
CA VAL A 18 3.02 7.06 5.26
C VAL A 18 2.50 6.86 6.68
N ARG A 19 1.82 7.88 7.23
CA ARG A 19 1.15 7.81 8.53
C ARG A 19 2.05 7.28 9.63
N ASN A 20 3.20 7.96 9.81
CA ASN A 20 4.22 7.63 10.83
C ASN A 20 4.73 6.18 10.76
N GLY A 21 4.76 5.58 9.58
CA GLY A 21 5.27 4.22 9.42
C GLY A 21 4.23 3.13 9.59
N SER A 22 2.94 3.46 9.67
CA SER A 22 1.88 2.47 9.87
C SER A 22 1.26 1.95 8.56
N TRP A 23 1.57 2.55 7.41
CA TRP A 23 0.95 2.21 6.12
C TRP A 23 1.93 2.23 4.96
N LEU A 24 1.79 1.28 4.03
CA LEU A 24 2.42 1.32 2.71
C LEU A 24 1.38 1.69 1.64
N VAL A 25 1.67 2.68 0.81
CA VAL A 25 0.76 3.15 -0.24
C VAL A 25 1.39 2.96 -1.61
N CYS A 26 0.61 2.41 -2.54
CA CYS A 26 0.99 2.32 -3.95
C CYS A 26 0.70 3.65 -4.65
N LEU A 27 1.74 4.32 -5.16
CA LEU A 27 1.62 5.65 -5.80
C LEU A 27 1.27 5.60 -7.29
N GLU A 28 1.27 4.42 -7.90
CA GLU A 28 0.90 4.29 -9.31
C GLU A 28 -0.57 4.68 -9.51
N PRO A 29 -0.89 5.50 -10.54
CA PRO A 29 -2.24 6.02 -10.76
C PRO A 29 -3.33 4.94 -10.88
N ASP A 30 -2.96 3.75 -11.34
CA ASP A 30 -3.84 2.60 -11.58
C ASP A 30 -3.76 1.52 -10.48
N CYS A 31 -3.08 1.79 -9.36
CA CYS A 31 -2.89 0.83 -8.28
C CYS A 31 -3.73 1.15 -7.04
N GLN A 32 -3.63 2.38 -6.51
CA GLN A 32 -4.42 2.97 -5.41
C GLN A 32 -4.49 2.21 -4.07
N ARG A 33 -3.96 0.98 -3.98
CA ARG A 33 -3.95 0.12 -2.79
C ARG A 33 -3.14 0.72 -1.64
N LYS A 34 -3.64 0.51 -0.42
CA LYS A 34 -2.99 0.95 0.82
C LYS A 34 -2.98 -0.21 1.81
N TYR A 35 -1.79 -0.62 2.23
CA TYR A 35 -1.58 -1.81 3.04
C TYR A 35 -1.23 -1.42 4.48
N PRO A 36 -2.01 -1.85 5.48
CA PRO A 36 -1.70 -1.58 6.87
C PRO A 36 -0.49 -2.40 7.32
N ILE A 37 0.34 -1.81 8.18
CA ILE A 37 1.40 -2.51 8.90
C ILE A 37 0.83 -2.87 10.27
N LYS A 38 0.69 -4.18 10.54
CA LYS A 38 0.17 -4.73 11.79
C LYS A 38 1.26 -5.56 12.45
N GLU A 39 1.52 -5.33 13.74
CA GLU A 39 2.59 -6.03 14.48
C GLU A 39 3.94 -5.99 13.72
N GLU A 40 4.29 -4.81 13.18
CA GLU A 40 5.50 -4.59 12.37
C GLU A 40 5.57 -5.37 11.04
N ILE A 41 4.50 -6.06 10.65
CA ILE A 41 4.38 -6.82 9.40
C ILE A 41 3.38 -6.13 8.45
N PRO A 42 3.79 -5.72 7.25
CA PRO A 42 2.87 -5.22 6.23
C PRO A 42 1.90 -6.31 5.76
N VAL A 43 0.60 -6.04 5.82
CA VAL A 43 -0.43 -6.96 5.30
C VAL A 43 -0.56 -6.77 3.79
N MET A 44 0.34 -7.40 3.03
CA MET A 44 0.47 -7.28 1.57
C MET A 44 -0.53 -8.16 0.78
N LEU A 45 -1.76 -8.28 1.25
CA LEU A 45 -2.83 -8.99 0.54
C LEU A 45 -3.59 -8.01 -0.36
N ILE A 46 -3.90 -8.42 -1.59
CA ILE A 46 -4.66 -7.59 -2.55
C ILE A 46 -5.98 -7.14 -1.93
N ASP A 47 -6.76 -8.08 -1.37
CA ASP A 47 -8.04 -7.78 -0.74
C ASP A 47 -7.93 -6.82 0.46
N GLU A 48 -6.82 -6.85 1.20
CA GLU A 48 -6.60 -5.90 2.29
C GLU A 48 -6.30 -4.50 1.73
N GLY A 49 -5.48 -4.42 0.68
CA GLY A 49 -5.14 -3.16 0.02
C GLY A 49 -6.34 -2.48 -0.65
N ASP A 50 -7.22 -3.27 -1.27
CA ASP A 50 -8.38 -2.78 -2.01
C ASP A 50 -9.44 -2.15 -1.07
N LYS A 51 -9.55 -2.60 0.19
CA LYS A 51 -10.45 -1.99 1.20
C LYS A 51 -10.21 -0.49 1.41
N TRP A 52 -8.99 -0.04 1.18
CA TRP A 52 -8.54 1.33 1.46
C TRP A 52 -8.27 2.13 0.19
N ALA A 53 -8.59 1.59 -0.99
CA ALA A 53 -8.29 2.22 -2.27
C ALA A 53 -8.90 3.63 -2.39
N ASP A 54 -10.13 3.79 -1.94
CA ASP A 54 -10.89 5.05 -2.01
C ASP A 54 -10.74 5.94 -0.75
N VAL A 55 -10.02 5.47 0.28
CA VAL A 55 -9.79 6.23 1.51
C VAL A 55 -8.59 7.16 1.32
N ALA A 56 -8.75 8.44 1.62
CA ALA A 56 -7.66 9.41 1.57
C ALA A 56 -6.58 9.06 2.60
N ILE A 57 -5.31 9.39 2.33
CA ILE A 57 -4.18 8.98 3.19
C ILE A 57 -4.33 9.58 4.59
N GLU A 58 -4.81 10.81 4.69
CA GLU A 58 -5.13 11.56 5.91
C GLU A 58 -6.26 10.93 6.73
N ASP A 59 -7.15 10.16 6.11
CA ASP A 59 -8.32 9.54 6.75
C ASP A 59 -8.07 8.08 7.15
N LEU A 60 -6.91 7.51 6.82
CA LEU A 60 -6.54 6.16 7.26
C LEU A 60 -6.56 6.04 8.79
N PRO A 61 -7.01 4.92 9.36
CA PRO A 61 -6.98 4.71 10.79
C PRO A 61 -5.57 4.35 11.30
N GLU A 62 -5.39 4.38 12.62
CA GLU A 62 -4.23 3.75 13.25
C GLU A 62 -4.34 2.23 13.12
N THR A 63 -3.28 1.59 12.60
CA THR A 63 -3.32 0.14 12.29
C THR A 63 -3.34 -0.75 13.51
N SER A 64 -2.85 -0.26 14.66
CA SER A 64 -2.93 -0.94 15.96
C SER A 64 -4.37 -1.19 16.43
N LYS A 65 -5.36 -0.52 15.84
CA LYS A 65 -6.80 -0.68 16.15
C LYS A 65 -7.54 -1.59 15.17
N LEU A 66 -6.86 -2.12 14.14
CA LEU A 66 -7.43 -2.98 13.10
C LEU A 66 -7.28 -4.47 13.40
N ILE A 67 -7.21 -4.82 14.69
CA ILE A 67 -7.02 -6.17 15.24
C ILE A 67 -8.33 -6.62 15.90
#